data_AF-A0AAW3J2F1-F1
#
_entry.id   AF-A0AAW3J2F1-F1
#
_cell.length_a   1.000
_cell.length_b   1.000
_cell.length_c   1.000
_cell.angle_alpha   90.00
_cell.angle_beta   90.00
_cell.angle_gamma   90.00
#
_symmetry.space_group_name_H-M   'P 1'
#
loop_
_entity.id
_entity.type
_entity.pdbx_description
1 polymer ?
#
loop_
_entity_poly.entity_id
_entity_poly.type
_entity_poly.pdbx_seq_one_letter_code
_entity_poly.pdbx_strand_id
1 'polypeptide(L)'
;MFYHSSTLTLLNYSIIDSSLNIKLECTSKESQKLLSNALSLKEKEYQSKTIQAQQSIATLHSLLENQEVKCIHGGKVILKSNKGKTFKSDGIPLILESDLLGSKISGCPRSVGGVSDPCTQVVNVKASLSQKKINGEYAILQELIGGCLTDKGFPLEVSFVPSKIKFDHSYDPKIGLTKQSLTTSQSFNLPILRLYYKEHNYQIDNTLIQRYTLNNALYELKEESNPQFFKEIIFEEKDLMDLSKSIENTKDIAPYQDKIILFDSLKQEFQKYYEFKEVTLNLGIHTFFLIFVIPKRIPKIYQKDYKALDSQRKDYGIGYFKELLEYNKDYKETNTQNNPYTPFLLYHTRVFLAPAKAKKIHFEFALGLDNYIESKDKENNTNVCKFKVLSGDVIEEREEVEGGDDIPDNVIRIETEDGSGEYIEIEF
;
A
#
# COMPACT_ATOMS: atom_id res chain seq x y z
N MET A 1 -27.09 -61.21 -16.02
CA MET A 1 -27.21 -60.68 -17.40
C MET A 1 -25.87 -60.05 -17.77
N PHE A 2 -25.15 -60.66 -18.71
CA PHE A 2 -24.00 -60.01 -19.35
C PHE A 2 -24.55 -58.97 -20.33
N TYR A 3 -24.17 -57.71 -20.16
CA TYR A 3 -24.45 -56.65 -21.11
C TYR A 3 -23.14 -55.99 -21.51
N HIS A 4 -22.75 -56.28 -22.76
CA HIS A 4 -21.72 -55.67 -23.61
C HIS A 4 -20.33 -55.34 -23.05
N SER A 5 -19.35 -55.74 -23.84
CA SER A 5 -17.92 -55.44 -23.77
C SER A 5 -17.63 -53.95 -23.83
N SER A 6 -17.94 -53.23 -22.76
CA SER A 6 -17.51 -51.86 -22.53
C SER A 6 -16.20 -51.89 -21.74
N THR A 7 -15.10 -51.50 -22.37
CA THR A 7 -13.82 -51.28 -21.68
C THR A 7 -13.89 -49.93 -20.96
N LEU A 8 -13.85 -49.93 -19.63
CA LEU A 8 -13.71 -48.71 -18.84
C LEU A 8 -12.22 -48.41 -18.63
N THR A 9 -11.67 -47.46 -19.38
CA THR A 9 -10.30 -46.99 -19.19
C THR A 9 -10.28 -45.80 -18.25
N LEU A 10 -9.79 -46.02 -17.03
CA LEU A 10 -9.60 -44.98 -16.00
C LEU A 10 -8.19 -44.38 -16.13
N LEU A 11 -8.10 -43.17 -16.68
CA LEU A 11 -6.86 -42.41 -16.73
C LEU A 11 -6.71 -41.58 -15.45
N ASN A 12 -5.48 -41.53 -14.90
CA ASN A 12 -5.11 -40.76 -13.70
C ASN A 12 -5.77 -41.18 -12.37
N TYR A 13 -6.18 -42.45 -12.22
CA TYR A 13 -6.64 -42.98 -10.93
C TYR A 13 -5.47 -43.46 -10.07
N SER A 14 -5.41 -42.98 -8.82
CA SER A 14 -4.50 -43.49 -7.79
C SER A 14 -5.25 -44.42 -6.84
N ILE A 15 -4.82 -45.69 -6.80
CA ILE A 15 -5.29 -46.68 -5.81
C ILE A 15 -4.91 -46.23 -4.38
N ILE A 16 -3.77 -45.53 -4.25
CA ILE A 16 -3.23 -45.10 -2.95
C ILE A 16 -4.08 -43.97 -2.35
N ASP A 17 -4.62 -43.07 -3.18
CA ASP A 17 -5.36 -41.89 -2.72
C ASP A 17 -6.88 -42.11 -2.70
N SER A 18 -7.36 -43.30 -3.07
CA SER A 18 -8.79 -43.64 -3.16
C SER A 18 -9.61 -42.55 -3.86
N SER A 19 -9.03 -41.97 -4.91
CA SER A 19 -9.51 -40.74 -5.58
C SER A 19 -10.88 -40.85 -6.27
N LEU A 20 -11.54 -42.00 -6.17
CA LEU A 20 -12.88 -42.29 -6.66
C LEU A 20 -13.66 -43.08 -5.61
N ASN A 21 -14.99 -42.90 -5.54
CA ASN A 21 -15.90 -43.67 -4.69
C ASN A 21 -16.14 -45.11 -5.21
N ILE A 22 -15.14 -45.72 -5.85
CA ILE A 22 -15.16 -47.10 -6.34
C ILE A 22 -14.04 -47.84 -5.62
N LYS A 23 -14.39 -48.90 -4.89
CA LYS A 23 -13.43 -49.71 -4.14
C LYS A 23 -12.82 -50.75 -5.07
N LEU A 24 -11.56 -50.58 -5.45
CA LEU A 24 -10.79 -51.57 -6.21
C LEU A 24 -9.87 -52.34 -5.27
N GLU A 25 -9.93 -53.67 -5.30
CA GLU A 25 -9.09 -54.54 -4.47
C GLU A 25 -7.99 -55.18 -5.33
N CYS A 26 -6.76 -55.16 -4.81
CA CYS A 26 -5.61 -55.74 -5.48
C CYS A 26 -5.43 -57.21 -5.07
N THR A 27 -5.60 -58.15 -6.00
CA THR A 27 -5.62 -59.59 -5.72
C THR A 27 -4.27 -60.30 -5.92
N SER A 28 -3.31 -59.63 -6.56
CA SER A 28 -1.99 -60.20 -6.85
C SER A 28 -1.02 -60.00 -5.67
N LYS A 29 -0.31 -61.06 -5.28
CA LYS A 29 0.68 -61.01 -4.17
C LYS A 29 1.82 -60.03 -4.44
N GLU A 30 2.25 -59.91 -5.69
CA GLU A 30 3.35 -59.03 -6.11
C GLU A 30 2.91 -57.56 -6.07
N SER A 31 1.71 -57.27 -6.54
CA SER A 31 1.12 -55.93 -6.51
C SER A 31 0.78 -55.48 -5.08
N GLN A 32 0.36 -56.39 -4.20
CA GLN A 32 0.19 -56.10 -2.76
C GLN A 32 1.52 -55.69 -2.10
N LYS A 33 2.63 -56.34 -2.47
CA LYS A 33 3.96 -56.02 -1.95
C LYS A 33 4.49 -54.66 -2.46
N LEU A 34 4.21 -54.34 -3.72
CA LEU A 34 4.52 -53.01 -4.29
C LEU A 34 3.68 -51.92 -3.61
N LEU A 35 2.39 -52.19 -3.37
CA LEU A 35 1.49 -51.27 -2.67
C LEU A 35 1.93 -51.03 -1.22
N SER A 36 2.31 -52.08 -0.48
CA SER A 36 2.80 -51.95 0.90
C SER A 36 4.11 -51.16 0.99
N ASN A 37 5.01 -51.35 0.02
CA ASN A 37 6.26 -50.58 -0.06
C ASN A 37 5.99 -49.10 -0.38
N ALA A 38 5.07 -48.81 -1.30
CA ALA A 38 4.66 -47.46 -1.63
C ALA A 38 3.96 -46.76 -0.44
N LEU A 39 3.10 -47.47 0.30
CA LEU A 39 2.47 -46.98 1.53
C LEU A 39 3.51 -46.72 2.62
N SER A 40 4.48 -47.62 2.82
CA SER A 40 5.57 -47.44 3.78
C SER A 40 6.49 -46.26 3.43
N LEU A 41 6.76 -46.03 2.13
CA LEU A 41 7.48 -44.84 1.66
C LEU A 41 6.66 -43.57 1.90
N LYS A 42 5.34 -43.61 1.67
CA LYS A 42 4.42 -42.49 1.96
C LYS A 42 4.31 -42.19 3.45
N GLU A 43 4.35 -43.22 4.31
CA GLU A 43 4.38 -43.08 5.78
C GLU A 43 5.72 -42.53 6.27
N LYS A 44 6.85 -42.93 5.66
CA LYS A 44 8.18 -42.34 5.95
C LYS A 44 8.28 -40.89 5.46
N GLU A 45 7.68 -40.56 4.32
CA GLU A 45 7.48 -39.18 3.88
C GLU A 45 6.54 -38.40 4.81
N TYR A 46 5.52 -39.04 5.37
CA TYR A 46 4.61 -38.42 6.33
C TYR A 46 5.33 -38.16 7.65
N GLN A 47 6.07 -39.13 8.20
CA GLN A 47 6.85 -38.95 9.44
C GLN A 47 7.98 -37.92 9.29
N SER A 48 8.67 -37.88 8.15
CA SER A 48 9.66 -36.82 7.87
C SER A 48 9.01 -35.44 7.69
N LYS A 49 7.79 -35.37 7.13
CA LYS A 49 6.95 -34.15 7.14
C LYS A 49 6.46 -33.78 8.54
N THR A 50 6.09 -34.73 9.40
CA THR A 50 5.59 -34.45 10.77
C THR A 50 6.68 -33.85 11.66
N ILE A 51 7.94 -34.27 11.49
CA ILE A 51 9.10 -33.73 12.21
C ILE A 51 9.46 -32.31 11.74
N GLN A 52 9.17 -31.96 10.47
CA GLN A 52 9.30 -30.58 9.96
C GLN A 52 8.02 -29.72 10.15
N ALA A 53 6.85 -30.33 10.36
CA ALA A 53 5.55 -29.68 10.53
C ALA A 53 5.25 -29.25 11.98
N GLN A 54 6.23 -29.30 12.89
CA GLN A 54 6.12 -28.67 14.21
C GLN A 54 6.30 -27.14 14.17
N GLN A 55 6.11 -26.51 13.00
CA GLN A 55 5.83 -25.08 12.87
C GLN A 55 4.32 -24.90 12.70
N SER A 56 3.68 -24.26 13.68
CA SER A 56 2.23 -24.02 13.75
C SER A 56 1.67 -23.47 12.44
N ILE A 57 0.74 -24.20 11.80
CA ILE A 57 -0.14 -23.64 10.76
C ILE A 57 -1.04 -22.63 11.45
N ALA A 58 -0.78 -21.33 11.24
CA ALA A 58 -1.71 -20.30 11.68
C ALA A 58 -2.93 -20.33 10.76
N THR A 59 -4.07 -20.78 11.29
CA THR A 59 -5.37 -20.71 10.61
C THR A 59 -6.03 -19.37 10.93
N LEU A 60 -6.45 -18.62 9.91
CA LEU A 60 -7.13 -17.33 10.04
C LEU A 60 -8.65 -17.47 9.80
N HIS A 61 -9.43 -16.57 10.38
CA HIS A 61 -10.88 -16.63 10.39
C HIS A 61 -11.48 -15.85 9.22
N SER A 62 -12.52 -16.42 8.60
CA SER A 62 -13.23 -15.76 7.50
C SER A 62 -14.20 -14.71 8.00
N LEU A 63 -14.31 -13.61 7.27
CA LEU A 63 -15.28 -12.55 7.53
C LEU A 63 -16.69 -13.06 7.26
N LEU A 64 -17.60 -12.78 8.19
CA LEU A 64 -19.01 -13.16 8.12
C LEU A 64 -19.90 -11.95 7.86
N GLU A 65 -21.03 -12.17 7.19
CA GLU A 65 -21.95 -11.11 6.75
C GLU A 65 -22.56 -10.28 7.90
N ASN A 66 -22.70 -10.87 9.10
CA ASN A 66 -23.25 -10.17 10.25
C ASN A 66 -22.24 -9.34 11.04
N GLN A 67 -20.95 -9.37 10.65
CA GLN A 67 -19.92 -8.63 11.37
C GLN A 67 -19.97 -7.15 11.03
N GLU A 68 -19.61 -6.33 12.01
CA GLU A 68 -19.48 -4.91 11.80
C GLU A 68 -18.06 -4.60 11.31
N VAL A 69 -17.95 -4.29 10.02
CA VAL A 69 -16.74 -3.74 9.40
C VAL A 69 -16.91 -2.24 9.25
N LYS A 70 -15.89 -1.47 9.62
CA LYS A 70 -15.91 -0.01 9.59
C LYS A 70 -14.65 0.54 8.92
N CYS A 71 -14.72 1.72 8.33
CA CYS A 71 -13.51 2.52 8.14
C CYS A 71 -13.05 3.06 9.49
N ILE A 72 -11.79 3.48 9.60
CA ILE A 72 -11.24 4.03 10.85
C ILE A 72 -11.98 5.28 11.39
N HIS A 73 -12.77 5.96 10.57
CA HIS A 73 -13.60 7.10 10.99
C HIS A 73 -14.95 6.68 11.59
N GLY A 74 -15.30 5.39 11.54
CA GLY A 74 -16.54 4.85 12.08
C GLY A 74 -17.67 4.65 11.06
N GLY A 75 -17.45 4.99 9.79
CA GLY A 75 -18.37 4.66 8.70
C GLY A 75 -18.50 3.15 8.52
N LYS A 76 -19.72 2.64 8.46
CA LYS A 76 -20.01 1.19 8.44
C LYS A 76 -20.07 0.67 7.01
N VAL A 77 -19.31 -0.39 6.73
CA VAL A 77 -19.41 -1.13 5.47
C VAL A 77 -20.71 -1.93 5.47
N ILE A 78 -21.49 -1.79 4.40
CA ILE A 78 -22.71 -2.57 4.19
C ILE A 78 -22.31 -3.93 3.60
N LEU A 79 -22.09 -4.92 4.47
CA LEU A 79 -21.76 -6.27 4.05
C LEU A 79 -23.00 -6.97 3.48
N LYS A 80 -22.83 -7.59 2.32
CA LYS A 80 -23.84 -8.46 1.71
C LYS A 80 -23.15 -9.60 0.98
N SER A 81 -23.35 -10.82 1.46
CA SER A 81 -22.81 -12.01 0.81
C SER A 81 -23.65 -12.33 -0.42
N ASN A 82 -23.02 -12.47 -1.58
CA ASN A 82 -23.66 -12.96 -2.80
C ASN A 82 -23.09 -14.33 -3.19
N LYS A 83 -21.79 -14.40 -3.44
CA LYS A 83 -21.12 -15.67 -3.83
C LYS A 83 -20.72 -16.52 -2.62
N GLY A 84 -20.59 -15.91 -1.45
CA GLY A 84 -20.36 -16.61 -0.18
C GLY A 84 -21.61 -17.24 0.46
N LYS A 85 -22.82 -17.01 -0.07
CA LYS A 85 -24.10 -17.44 0.53
C LYS A 85 -24.18 -18.92 0.89
N THR A 86 -23.54 -19.79 0.11
CA THR A 86 -23.55 -21.23 0.29
C THR A 86 -22.56 -21.72 1.35
N PHE A 87 -21.59 -20.89 1.73
CA PHE A 87 -20.58 -21.21 2.74
C PHE A 87 -20.93 -20.47 4.02
N LYS A 88 -21.27 -21.21 5.07
CA LYS A 88 -21.81 -20.64 6.30
C LYS A 88 -21.01 -21.08 7.51
N SER A 89 -20.71 -20.14 8.39
CA SER A 89 -20.25 -20.40 9.75
C SER A 89 -21.43 -20.16 10.69
N ASP A 90 -21.89 -21.19 11.40
CA ASP A 90 -23.05 -21.09 12.30
C ASP A 90 -24.30 -20.47 11.65
N GLY A 91 -24.55 -20.85 10.39
CA GLY A 91 -25.68 -20.36 9.60
C GLY A 91 -25.48 -18.99 8.98
N ILE A 92 -24.39 -18.28 9.30
CA ILE A 92 -24.08 -16.95 8.77
C ILE A 92 -23.17 -17.08 7.53
N PRO A 93 -23.52 -16.49 6.38
CA PRO A 93 -22.71 -16.50 5.18
C PRO A 93 -21.33 -15.86 5.33
N LEU A 94 -20.37 -16.37 4.56
CA LEU A 94 -19.05 -15.77 4.40
C LEU A 94 -19.09 -14.58 3.44
N ILE A 95 -18.17 -13.63 3.63
CA ILE A 95 -17.89 -12.57 2.67
C ILE A 95 -16.68 -12.96 1.82
N LEU A 96 -16.88 -12.96 0.50
CA LEU A 96 -15.83 -13.22 -0.48
C LEU A 96 -15.30 -11.90 -1.07
N GLU A 97 -14.23 -12.00 -1.86
CA GLU A 97 -13.55 -10.88 -2.52
C GLU A 97 -14.52 -9.93 -3.22
N SER A 98 -15.39 -10.45 -4.10
CA SER A 98 -16.35 -9.63 -4.85
C SER A 98 -17.49 -9.09 -3.99
N ASP A 99 -17.77 -9.72 -2.85
CA ASP A 99 -18.80 -9.26 -1.92
C ASP A 99 -18.33 -8.01 -1.16
N LEU A 100 -17.03 -7.95 -0.78
CA LEU A 100 -16.46 -6.81 -0.07
C LEU A 100 -15.99 -5.70 -1.02
N LEU A 101 -15.40 -6.03 -2.17
CA LEU A 101 -14.96 -5.05 -3.16
C LEU A 101 -16.16 -4.29 -3.73
N GLY A 102 -16.11 -2.95 -3.69
CA GLY A 102 -17.22 -2.09 -4.08
C GLY A 102 -18.35 -2.00 -3.06
N SER A 103 -18.23 -2.63 -1.89
CA SER A 103 -19.22 -2.48 -0.81
C SER A 103 -19.33 -1.03 -0.37
N LYS A 104 -20.57 -0.55 -0.22
CA LYS A 104 -20.86 0.83 0.22
C LYS A 104 -20.49 1.04 1.68
N ILE A 105 -20.06 2.24 2.01
CA ILE A 105 -19.79 2.71 3.37
C ILE A 105 -20.80 3.79 3.72
N SER A 106 -21.47 3.63 4.85
CA SER A 106 -22.53 4.53 5.30
C SER A 106 -22.18 5.17 6.64
N GLY A 107 -22.58 6.44 6.82
CA GLY A 107 -22.43 7.16 8.08
C GLY A 107 -20.99 7.44 8.47
N CYS A 108 -20.08 7.60 7.51
CA CYS A 108 -18.72 8.05 7.79
C CYS A 108 -18.74 9.54 8.17
N PRO A 109 -18.30 9.93 9.39
CA PRO A 109 -18.32 11.33 9.84
C PRO A 109 -17.10 12.14 9.37
N ARG A 110 -16.28 11.58 8.47
CA ARG A 110 -15.04 12.21 8.03
C ARG A 110 -15.33 13.56 7.39
N SER A 111 -14.55 14.57 7.79
CA SER A 111 -14.55 15.91 7.21
C SER A 111 -13.12 16.40 7.04
N VAL A 112 -12.90 17.26 6.05
CA VAL A 112 -11.62 17.91 5.76
C VAL A 112 -11.88 19.42 5.74
N GLY A 113 -11.19 20.18 6.58
CA GLY A 113 -11.39 21.63 6.66
C GLY A 113 -12.82 22.06 7.03
N GLY A 114 -13.55 21.24 7.79
CA GLY A 114 -14.95 21.49 8.14
C GLY A 114 -15.96 21.10 7.05
N VAL A 115 -15.50 20.66 5.89
CA VAL A 115 -16.35 20.16 4.80
C VAL A 115 -16.46 18.63 4.89
N SER A 116 -17.68 18.11 4.79
CA SER A 116 -17.92 16.66 4.81
C SER A 116 -17.21 15.97 3.64
N ASP A 117 -16.36 14.98 3.93
CA ASP A 117 -15.65 14.17 2.92
C ASP A 117 -15.62 12.69 3.35
N PRO A 118 -16.80 12.03 3.35
CA PRO A 118 -16.97 10.68 3.88
C PRO A 118 -16.29 9.64 2.98
N CYS A 119 -15.86 8.53 3.59
CA CYS A 119 -15.61 7.29 2.85
C CYS A 119 -16.94 6.75 2.33
N THR A 120 -17.01 6.38 1.05
CA THR A 120 -18.26 5.96 0.41
C THR A 120 -18.26 4.50 -0.03
N GLN A 121 -17.09 3.90 -0.24
CA GLN A 121 -17.01 2.49 -0.68
C GLN A 121 -15.64 1.85 -0.40
N VAL A 122 -15.57 0.52 -0.48
CA VAL A 122 -14.33 -0.26 -0.40
C VAL A 122 -13.76 -0.48 -1.81
N VAL A 123 -12.48 -0.18 -2.02
CA VAL A 123 -11.84 -0.24 -3.36
C VAL A 123 -10.65 -1.19 -3.46
N ASN A 124 -10.13 -1.68 -2.32
CA ASN A 124 -9.05 -2.67 -2.33
C ASN A 124 -9.24 -3.69 -1.19
N VAL A 125 -9.10 -4.97 -1.51
CA VAL A 125 -9.24 -6.09 -0.55
C VAL A 125 -8.09 -7.11 -0.63
N LYS A 126 -7.10 -6.89 -1.50
CA LYS A 126 -6.09 -7.90 -1.89
C LYS A 126 -5.26 -8.40 -0.71
N ALA A 127 -4.95 -7.53 0.23
CA ALA A 127 -4.15 -7.85 1.40
C ALA A 127 -4.88 -8.74 2.43
N SER A 128 -6.19 -8.94 2.25
CA SER A 128 -7.04 -9.69 3.18
C SER A 128 -7.55 -11.00 2.59
N LEU A 129 -7.07 -11.39 1.41
CA LEU A 129 -7.55 -12.58 0.72
C LEU A 129 -6.97 -13.87 1.30
N SER A 130 -7.80 -14.91 1.35
CA SER A 130 -7.33 -16.27 1.60
C SER A 130 -6.38 -16.74 0.48
N GLN A 131 -5.53 -17.72 0.78
CA GLN A 131 -4.71 -18.35 -0.26
C GLN A 131 -5.52 -19.32 -1.13
N LYS A 132 -6.54 -19.96 -0.53
CA LYS A 132 -7.41 -20.92 -1.20
C LYS A 132 -8.72 -20.25 -1.61
N LYS A 133 -9.15 -20.53 -2.84
CA LYS A 133 -10.44 -20.09 -3.35
C LYS A 133 -11.57 -20.99 -2.87
N ILE A 134 -12.73 -20.40 -2.65
CA ILE A 134 -14.01 -21.07 -2.47
C ILE A 134 -14.96 -20.51 -3.52
N ASN A 135 -15.57 -21.39 -4.32
CA ASN A 135 -16.45 -21.00 -5.42
C ASN A 135 -15.79 -20.03 -6.44
N GLY A 136 -14.52 -20.27 -6.76
CA GLY A 136 -13.76 -19.46 -7.72
C GLY A 136 -13.22 -18.13 -7.18
N GLU A 137 -13.55 -17.75 -5.95
CA GLU A 137 -13.13 -16.50 -5.31
C GLU A 137 -12.39 -16.71 -3.99
N TYR A 138 -11.65 -15.70 -3.57
CA TYR A 138 -10.97 -15.72 -2.29
C TYR A 138 -11.90 -15.25 -1.16
N ALA A 139 -11.77 -15.87 0.02
CA ALA A 139 -12.47 -15.42 1.21
C ALA A 139 -11.73 -14.24 1.84
N ILE A 140 -12.46 -13.33 2.49
CA ILE A 140 -11.86 -12.25 3.27
C ILE A 140 -11.48 -12.77 4.65
N LEU A 141 -10.25 -12.49 5.09
CA LEU A 141 -9.70 -12.89 6.39
C LEU A 141 -9.78 -11.73 7.39
N GLN A 142 -10.45 -11.97 8.52
CA GLN A 142 -10.73 -10.93 9.51
C GLN A 142 -9.46 -10.32 10.10
N GLU A 143 -8.47 -11.14 10.40
CA GLU A 143 -7.21 -10.72 11.01
C GLU A 143 -6.37 -9.82 10.10
N LEU A 144 -6.66 -9.84 8.79
CA LEU A 144 -5.96 -9.06 7.78
C LEU A 144 -6.76 -7.87 7.27
N ILE A 145 -7.99 -7.65 7.75
CA ILE A 145 -8.92 -6.66 7.20
C ILE A 145 -8.36 -5.23 7.16
N GLY A 146 -7.38 -4.93 8.01
CA GLY A 146 -6.64 -3.66 8.00
C GLY A 146 -5.87 -3.38 6.71
N GLY A 147 -5.67 -4.39 5.86
CA GLY A 147 -5.11 -4.24 4.52
C GLY A 147 -6.15 -3.89 3.44
N CYS A 148 -7.45 -3.91 3.75
CA CYS A 148 -8.49 -3.41 2.85
C CYS A 148 -8.56 -1.88 2.91
N LEU A 149 -8.83 -1.22 1.78
CA LEU A 149 -8.87 0.24 1.68
C LEU A 149 -10.22 0.77 1.18
N THR A 150 -10.63 1.92 1.71
CA THR A 150 -11.75 2.72 1.19
C THR A 150 -11.36 3.49 -0.09
N ASP A 151 -12.36 4.06 -0.77
CA ASP A 151 -12.20 5.01 -1.88
C ASP A 151 -11.33 6.23 -1.52
N LYS A 152 -11.27 6.58 -0.24
CA LYS A 152 -10.41 7.63 0.31
C LYS A 152 -9.05 7.10 0.80
N GLY A 153 -8.76 5.83 0.53
CA GLY A 153 -7.48 5.20 0.86
C GLY A 153 -7.30 4.80 2.33
N PHE A 154 -8.36 4.79 3.15
CA PHE A 154 -8.25 4.48 4.57
C PHE A 154 -8.47 2.99 4.87
N PRO A 155 -7.79 2.43 5.88
CA PRO A 155 -7.95 1.03 6.22
C PRO A 155 -9.32 0.73 6.83
N LEU A 156 -9.73 -0.52 6.75
CA LEU A 156 -10.91 -1.04 7.44
C LEU A 156 -10.53 -1.70 8.78
N GLU A 157 -11.48 -1.75 9.69
CA GLU A 157 -11.40 -2.51 10.94
C GLU A 157 -12.63 -3.39 11.10
N VAL A 158 -12.45 -4.52 11.81
CA VAL A 158 -13.53 -5.44 12.16
C VAL A 158 -13.41 -5.85 13.61
N SER A 159 -14.55 -5.98 14.28
CA SER A 159 -14.59 -6.69 15.56
C SER A 159 -14.44 -8.18 15.30
N PHE A 160 -13.34 -8.74 15.77
CA PHE A 160 -13.02 -10.15 15.56
C PHE A 160 -14.09 -11.07 16.17
N VAL A 161 -14.60 -11.99 15.35
CA VAL A 161 -15.54 -13.04 15.75
C VAL A 161 -15.02 -14.37 15.21
N PRO A 162 -14.70 -15.37 16.05
CA PRO A 162 -14.21 -16.66 15.57
C PRO A 162 -15.21 -17.34 14.61
N SER A 163 -14.80 -17.55 13.35
CA SER A 163 -15.54 -18.38 12.38
C SER A 163 -15.14 -19.87 12.48
N LYS A 164 -16.10 -20.77 12.22
CA LYS A 164 -15.84 -22.22 12.07
C LYS A 164 -15.07 -22.54 10.79
N ILE A 165 -15.34 -21.79 9.73
CA ILE A 165 -14.60 -21.89 8.47
C ILE A 165 -13.35 -21.05 8.60
N LYS A 166 -12.21 -21.73 8.67
CA LYS A 166 -10.88 -21.11 8.78
C LYS A 166 -10.06 -21.44 7.55
N PHE A 167 -9.10 -20.57 7.27
CA PHE A 167 -8.20 -20.72 6.13
C PHE A 167 -6.78 -20.84 6.63
N ASP A 168 -6.07 -21.83 6.09
CA ASP A 168 -4.64 -21.94 6.30
C ASP A 168 -3.97 -20.69 5.72
N HIS A 169 -3.20 -19.99 6.55
CA HIS A 169 -2.30 -18.94 6.08
C HIS A 169 -0.85 -19.44 6.06
N SER A 170 -0.63 -20.75 6.25
CA SER A 170 0.66 -21.38 5.96
C SER A 170 0.81 -21.54 4.45
N TYR A 171 1.83 -20.90 3.88
CA TYR A 171 2.29 -21.20 2.53
C TYR A 171 2.52 -22.71 2.38
N ASP A 172 1.88 -23.36 1.39
CA ASP A 172 2.23 -24.73 1.00
C ASP A 172 3.63 -24.71 0.34
N PRO A 173 4.66 -25.29 0.99
CA PRO A 173 6.00 -25.27 0.45
C PRO A 173 6.17 -26.18 -0.77
N LYS A 174 5.17 -26.97 -1.20
CA LYS A 174 5.28 -27.79 -2.40
C LYS A 174 4.67 -27.16 -3.65
N ILE A 175 3.66 -26.30 -3.50
CA ILE A 175 2.97 -25.69 -4.65
C ILE A 175 3.55 -24.29 -4.96
N GLY A 176 4.18 -23.61 -4.00
CA GLY A 176 4.78 -22.28 -4.20
C GLY A 176 6.28 -22.25 -4.57
N LEU A 177 6.97 -23.39 -4.57
CA LEU A 177 8.45 -23.43 -4.62
C LEU A 177 9.06 -23.77 -5.99
N THR A 178 8.26 -23.96 -7.05
CA THR A 178 8.78 -23.97 -8.42
C THR A 178 8.81 -22.54 -8.98
N LYS A 179 9.88 -21.82 -8.58
CA LYS A 179 10.35 -20.47 -8.97
C LYS A 179 10.35 -19.37 -7.91
N GLN A 180 10.09 -19.67 -6.65
CA GLN A 180 10.64 -18.85 -5.56
C GLN A 180 11.58 -19.71 -4.73
N SER A 181 12.77 -19.93 -5.29
CA SER A 181 13.96 -20.16 -4.49
C SER A 181 13.89 -19.21 -3.30
N LEU A 182 13.90 -19.80 -2.09
CA LEU A 182 14.27 -19.09 -0.89
C LEU A 182 15.65 -18.47 -1.15
N THR A 183 15.66 -17.21 -1.57
CA THR A 183 16.64 -16.28 -1.05
C THR A 183 16.26 -16.07 0.41
N THR A 184 16.74 -16.98 1.26
CA THR A 184 17.06 -16.64 2.65
C THR A 184 17.74 -15.27 2.63
N SER A 185 17.11 -14.29 3.31
CA SER A 185 17.20 -12.83 3.11
C SER A 185 16.21 -12.24 2.07
N GLN A 186 14.92 -12.22 2.39
CA GLN A 186 14.17 -10.99 2.06
C GLN A 186 14.81 -9.91 2.93
N SER A 187 15.80 -9.20 2.39
CA SER A 187 16.19 -7.92 2.95
C SER A 187 14.91 -7.12 3.08
N PHE A 188 14.52 -6.75 4.30
CA PHE A 188 13.51 -5.73 4.47
C PHE A 188 14.07 -4.49 3.78
N ASN A 189 13.57 -4.20 2.58
CA ASN A 189 14.11 -3.12 1.78
C ASN A 189 13.83 -1.83 2.54
N LEU A 190 14.88 -1.02 2.71
CA LEU A 190 14.80 0.25 3.41
C LEU A 190 13.66 1.06 2.80
N PRO A 191 12.74 1.61 3.62
CA PRO A 191 11.70 2.48 3.12
C PRO A 191 12.34 3.77 2.61
N ILE A 192 12.09 4.11 1.35
CA ILE A 192 12.66 5.28 0.68
C ILE A 192 11.54 6.27 0.39
N LEU A 193 11.79 7.54 0.67
CA LEU A 193 10.97 8.66 0.21
C LEU A 193 11.73 9.41 -0.89
N ARG A 194 11.17 9.48 -2.11
CA ARG A 194 11.84 10.07 -3.27
C ARG A 194 11.09 11.27 -3.81
N LEU A 195 11.80 12.39 -3.96
CA LEU A 195 11.32 13.60 -4.60
C LEU A 195 11.64 13.57 -6.11
N TYR A 196 10.61 13.73 -6.92
CA TYR A 196 10.70 14.03 -8.35
C TYR A 196 10.57 15.54 -8.52
N TYR A 197 11.71 16.21 -8.63
CA TYR A 197 11.77 17.65 -8.76
C TYR A 197 12.04 18.02 -10.21
N LYS A 198 11.12 18.77 -10.80
CA LYS A 198 11.13 19.14 -12.21
C LYS A 198 10.77 20.60 -12.38
N GLU A 199 11.23 21.23 -13.44
CA GLU A 199 10.91 22.62 -13.75
C GLU A 199 9.52 22.75 -14.37
N HIS A 200 9.12 21.84 -15.24
CA HIS A 200 7.80 21.87 -15.88
C HIS A 200 7.29 20.46 -16.18
N ASN A 201 5.98 20.33 -16.42
CA ASN A 201 5.34 19.02 -16.62
C ASN A 201 5.92 18.18 -17.76
N TYR A 202 6.37 18.83 -18.84
CA TYR A 202 6.98 18.17 -20.00
C TYR A 202 8.44 17.77 -19.82
N GLN A 203 9.07 18.10 -18.69
CA GLN A 203 10.47 17.77 -18.48
C GLN A 203 10.60 16.26 -18.25
N ILE A 204 11.43 15.62 -19.06
CA ILE A 204 11.56 14.16 -19.06
C ILE A 204 12.55 13.72 -17.97
N ASP A 205 13.63 14.47 -17.76
CA ASP A 205 14.61 14.28 -16.70
C ASP A 205 14.26 15.03 -15.40
N ASN A 206 14.89 14.66 -14.30
CA ASN A 206 14.74 15.32 -13.00
C ASN A 206 15.89 16.32 -12.77
N THR A 207 15.56 17.45 -12.16
CA THR A 207 16.52 18.54 -11.89
C THR A 207 17.56 18.11 -10.86
N LEU A 208 18.84 18.33 -11.20
CA LEU A 208 19.97 17.97 -10.34
C LEU A 208 20.10 18.95 -9.17
N ILE A 209 20.34 18.41 -7.97
CA ILE A 209 20.49 19.21 -6.75
C ILE A 209 21.97 19.31 -6.37
N GLN A 210 22.54 20.51 -6.42
CA GLN A 210 23.93 20.76 -6.04
C GLN A 210 24.07 21.40 -4.65
N ARG A 211 22.98 22.01 -4.17
CA ARG A 211 22.86 22.67 -2.87
C ARG A 211 21.45 22.55 -2.33
N TYR A 212 21.34 22.44 -1.02
CA TYR A 212 20.06 22.48 -0.31
C TYR A 212 20.26 23.03 1.10
N THR A 213 19.19 23.49 1.72
CA THR A 213 19.19 23.84 3.15
C THR A 213 18.25 22.91 3.90
N LEU A 214 18.72 22.25 4.95
CA LEU A 214 17.94 21.37 5.82
C LEU A 214 17.85 22.00 7.21
N ASN A 215 16.64 22.29 7.68
CA ASN A 215 16.39 22.96 8.96
C ASN A 215 17.32 24.17 9.20
N ASN A 216 17.44 25.03 8.19
CA ASN A 216 18.29 26.23 8.16
C ASN A 216 19.82 25.98 8.07
N ALA A 217 20.28 24.73 8.03
CA ALA A 217 21.69 24.42 7.76
C ALA A 217 21.93 24.23 6.26
N LEU A 218 22.90 24.95 5.70
CA LEU A 218 23.27 24.90 4.28
C LEU A 218 24.20 23.71 3.98
N TYR A 219 23.90 23.00 2.91
CA TYR A 219 24.71 21.92 2.34
C TYR A 219 24.98 22.23 0.87
N GLU A 220 26.25 22.27 0.47
CA GLU A 220 26.68 22.59 -0.88
C GLU A 220 27.86 21.69 -1.26
N LEU A 221 27.81 21.13 -2.47
CA LEU A 221 28.91 20.36 -3.01
C LEU A 221 30.01 21.29 -3.49
N LYS A 222 31.27 20.91 -3.25
CA LYS A 222 32.43 21.60 -3.83
C LYS A 222 32.55 21.23 -5.31
N GLU A 223 33.12 22.11 -6.15
CA GLU A 223 33.30 21.88 -7.59
C GLU A 223 34.02 20.55 -7.91
N GLU A 224 34.95 20.12 -7.06
CA GLU A 224 35.71 18.87 -7.21
C GLU A 224 34.95 17.60 -6.78
N SER A 225 33.72 17.73 -6.28
CA SER A 225 32.94 16.60 -5.75
C SER A 225 32.52 15.67 -6.88
N ASN A 226 32.62 14.36 -6.65
CA ASN A 226 32.09 13.33 -7.54
C ASN A 226 31.19 12.39 -6.73
N PRO A 227 29.86 12.37 -6.97
CA PRO A 227 29.11 13.10 -8.01
C PRO A 227 29.01 14.61 -7.72
N GLN A 228 28.80 15.41 -8.77
CA GLN A 228 28.56 16.87 -8.67
C GLN A 228 27.10 17.21 -8.27
N PHE A 229 26.36 16.25 -7.71
CA PHE A 229 24.98 16.43 -7.28
C PHE A 229 24.65 15.47 -6.13
N PHE A 230 23.73 15.90 -5.25
CA PHE A 230 23.20 15.09 -4.18
C PHE A 230 22.25 14.03 -4.75
N LYS A 231 22.45 12.78 -4.34
CA LYS A 231 21.57 11.66 -4.69
C LYS A 231 20.56 11.35 -3.59
N GLU A 232 21.01 11.47 -2.35
CA GLU A 232 20.25 11.10 -1.17
C GLU A 232 20.60 12.00 0.02
N ILE A 233 19.70 12.05 0.98
CA ILE A 233 19.85 12.67 2.29
C ILE A 233 19.31 11.69 3.32
N ILE A 234 20.03 11.48 4.41
CA ILE A 234 19.50 10.79 5.59
C ILE A 234 19.06 11.85 6.57
N PHE A 235 17.76 11.96 6.82
CA PHE A 235 17.26 12.78 7.92
C PHE A 235 17.47 12.01 9.21
N GLU A 236 18.36 12.51 10.06
CA GLU A 236 18.67 11.90 11.36
C GLU A 236 17.60 12.28 12.40
N GLU A 237 17.56 11.58 13.53
CA GLU A 237 16.57 11.83 14.59
C GLU A 237 16.60 13.29 15.08
N LYS A 238 17.77 13.94 15.05
CA LYS A 238 17.95 15.36 15.39
C LYS A 238 17.32 16.31 14.38
N ASP A 239 17.17 15.89 13.12
CA ASP A 239 16.60 16.68 12.03
C ASP A 239 15.07 16.58 12.02
N LEU A 240 14.51 15.52 12.61
CA LEU A 240 13.08 15.31 12.78
C LEU A 240 12.53 16.18 13.94
N MET A 241 12.24 17.44 13.65
CA MET A 241 11.70 18.38 14.63
C MET A 241 10.28 17.98 15.05
N ASP A 242 9.93 18.19 16.31
CA ASP A 242 8.54 18.01 16.74
C ASP A 242 7.66 19.08 16.08
N LEU A 243 6.61 18.65 15.36
CA LEU A 243 5.75 19.57 14.60
C LEU A 243 5.12 20.64 15.51
N SER A 244 4.79 20.29 16.76
CA SER A 244 4.24 21.28 17.71
C SER A 244 5.21 22.42 17.99
N LYS A 245 6.49 22.10 18.20
CA LYS A 245 7.54 23.08 18.49
C LYS A 245 7.89 23.91 17.26
N SER A 246 7.89 23.29 16.08
CA SER A 246 8.12 23.98 14.82
C SER A 246 7.06 25.06 14.56
N ILE A 247 5.81 24.78 14.91
CA ILE A 247 4.70 25.73 14.79
C ILE A 247 4.83 26.90 15.78
N GLU A 248 5.22 26.64 17.03
CA GLU A 248 5.35 27.69 18.05
C GLU A 248 6.35 28.79 17.67
N ASN A 249 7.39 28.44 16.90
CA ASN A 249 8.47 29.34 16.49
C ASN A 249 8.14 30.23 15.28
N THR A 250 6.97 30.09 14.65
CA THR A 250 6.70 30.74 13.35
C THR A 250 5.26 31.23 13.25
N LYS A 251 5.04 32.55 13.34
CA LYS A 251 3.68 33.12 13.50
C LYS A 251 3.24 34.15 12.45
N ASP A 252 4.14 34.62 11.59
CA ASP A 252 3.86 35.89 10.88
C ASP A 252 3.65 35.77 9.35
N ILE A 253 3.64 34.57 8.76
CA ILE A 253 3.27 34.38 7.34
C ILE A 253 2.22 33.26 7.13
N ALA A 254 1.36 33.45 6.12
CA ALA A 254 0.22 32.57 5.79
C ALA A 254 0.53 31.06 5.75
N PRO A 255 1.63 30.56 5.16
CA PRO A 255 1.90 29.12 5.11
C PRO A 255 2.07 28.49 6.51
N TYR A 256 2.51 29.25 7.52
CA TYR A 256 2.59 28.75 8.90
C TYR A 256 1.24 28.76 9.62
N GLN A 257 0.32 29.66 9.27
CA GLN A 257 -1.04 29.64 9.81
C GLN A 257 -1.82 28.41 9.33
N ASP A 258 -1.69 28.08 8.05
CA ASP A 258 -2.26 26.86 7.48
C ASP A 258 -1.67 25.60 8.11
N LYS A 259 -0.38 25.63 8.46
CA LYS A 259 0.29 24.54 9.18
C LYS A 259 -0.30 24.31 10.58
N ILE A 260 -0.76 25.36 11.27
CA ILE A 260 -1.46 25.24 12.56
C ILE A 260 -2.77 24.46 12.38
N ILE A 261 -3.61 24.88 11.42
CA ILE A 261 -4.92 24.26 11.14
C ILE A 261 -4.74 22.79 10.72
N LEU A 262 -3.74 22.54 9.86
CA LEU A 262 -3.34 21.20 9.47
C LEU A 262 -2.96 20.35 10.68
N PHE A 263 -2.13 20.89 11.58
CA PHE A 263 -1.68 20.14 12.75
C PHE A 263 -2.82 19.79 13.70
N ASP A 264 -3.79 20.67 13.88
CA ASP A 264 -4.99 20.37 14.67
C ASP A 264 -5.83 19.27 14.04
N SER A 265 -5.96 19.26 12.70
CA SER A 265 -6.63 18.19 11.95
C SER A 265 -5.91 16.84 12.13
N LEU A 266 -4.59 16.83 11.98
CA LEU A 266 -3.76 15.64 12.20
C LEU A 266 -3.85 15.13 13.64
N LYS A 267 -3.89 16.02 14.63
CA LYS A 267 -4.06 15.64 16.03
C LYS A 267 -5.40 14.95 16.27
N GLN A 268 -6.50 15.53 15.77
CA GLN A 268 -7.82 14.93 15.91
C GLN A 268 -7.87 13.51 15.33
N GLU A 269 -7.24 13.29 14.17
CA GLU A 269 -7.27 11.98 13.50
C GLU A 269 -6.26 10.96 14.07
N PHE A 270 -5.04 11.38 14.43
CA PHE A 270 -3.92 10.44 14.65
C PHE A 270 -3.27 10.50 16.05
N GLN A 271 -3.50 11.53 16.87
CA GLN A 271 -2.65 11.82 18.05
C GLN A 271 -2.49 10.65 19.04
N LYS A 272 -3.51 9.81 19.18
CA LYS A 272 -3.52 8.68 20.13
C LYS A 272 -2.42 7.66 19.86
N TYR A 273 -2.14 7.36 18.59
CA TYR A 273 -1.24 6.26 18.20
C TYR A 273 0.00 6.72 17.44
N TYR A 274 0.03 7.99 17.03
CA TYR A 274 1.07 8.55 16.19
C TYR A 274 1.76 9.73 16.86
N GLU A 275 3.00 9.98 16.45
CA GLU A 275 3.72 11.23 16.69
C GLU A 275 3.89 11.98 15.36
N PHE A 276 4.16 13.28 15.46
CA PHE A 276 4.22 14.17 14.31
C PHE A 276 5.58 14.85 14.28
N LYS A 277 6.35 14.59 13.22
CA LYS A 277 7.66 15.18 12.99
C LYS A 277 7.66 16.01 11.72
N GLU A 278 8.57 16.97 11.65
CA GLU A 278 8.74 17.83 10.48
C GLU A 278 10.21 17.99 10.13
N VAL A 279 10.47 18.06 8.84
CA VAL A 279 11.73 18.49 8.25
C VAL A 279 11.44 19.65 7.30
N THR A 280 12.21 20.73 7.40
CA THR A 280 12.18 21.83 6.43
C THR A 280 13.33 21.69 5.46
N LEU A 281 13.04 21.43 4.19
CA LEU A 281 14.02 21.33 3.12
C LEU A 281 13.86 22.52 2.17
N ASN A 282 14.93 23.21 1.81
CA ASN A 282 14.88 24.31 0.84
C ASN A 282 15.73 23.99 -0.38
N LEU A 283 15.15 24.19 -1.57
CA LEU A 283 15.77 24.01 -2.88
C LEU A 283 15.50 25.27 -3.71
N GLY A 284 16.50 26.16 -3.83
CA GLY A 284 16.33 27.44 -4.55
C GLY A 284 15.21 28.29 -3.93
N ILE A 285 14.16 28.56 -4.72
CA ILE A 285 12.97 29.32 -4.29
C ILE A 285 11.92 28.46 -3.57
N HIS A 286 12.12 27.13 -3.51
CA HIS A 286 11.18 26.18 -2.93
C HIS A 286 11.53 25.88 -1.47
N THR A 287 10.54 25.99 -0.60
CA THR A 287 10.55 25.58 0.80
C THR A 287 9.58 24.41 0.97
N PHE A 288 10.08 23.25 1.36
CA PHE A 288 9.29 22.05 1.61
C PHE A 288 9.13 21.84 3.12
N PHE A 289 7.89 21.81 3.59
CA PHE A 289 7.53 21.34 4.92
C PHE A 289 7.12 19.86 4.82
N LEU A 290 8.08 18.97 5.05
CA LEU A 290 7.86 17.52 5.01
C LEU A 290 7.41 17.07 6.39
N ILE A 291 6.12 16.73 6.51
CA ILE A 291 5.50 16.30 7.77
C ILE A 291 5.34 14.78 7.77
N PHE A 292 5.78 14.15 8.86
CA PHE A 292 5.76 12.71 9.06
C PHE A 292 4.83 12.35 10.22
N VAL A 293 3.79 11.59 9.91
CA VAL A 293 2.89 10.95 10.87
C VAL A 293 3.46 9.56 11.17
N ILE A 294 4.13 9.39 12.32
CA ILE A 294 4.91 8.19 12.65
C ILE A 294 4.15 7.34 13.68
N PRO A 295 3.81 6.08 13.38
CA PRO A 295 3.20 5.19 14.36
C PRO A 295 4.14 4.91 15.55
N LYS A 296 3.68 5.16 16.77
CA LYS A 296 4.46 4.97 18.02
C LYS A 296 4.74 3.50 18.34
N ARG A 297 3.98 2.58 17.73
CA ARG A 297 4.04 1.14 18.03
C ARG A 297 4.18 0.33 16.75
N ILE A 298 4.96 -0.74 16.83
CA ILE A 298 5.10 -1.72 15.76
C ILE A 298 3.81 -2.58 15.72
N PRO A 299 3.10 -2.65 14.57
CA PRO A 299 1.96 -3.53 14.41
C PRO A 299 2.31 -4.99 14.71
N LYS A 300 1.38 -5.77 15.28
CA LYS A 300 1.64 -7.16 15.68
C LYS A 300 2.20 -8.03 14.55
N ILE A 301 1.71 -7.83 13.33
CA ILE A 301 2.14 -8.54 12.13
C ILE A 301 3.64 -8.35 11.84
N TYR A 302 4.19 -7.18 12.14
CA TYR A 302 5.58 -6.83 11.88
C TYR A 302 6.51 -7.03 13.09
N GLN A 303 6.02 -7.58 14.21
CA GLN A 303 6.85 -7.70 15.42
C GLN A 303 8.01 -8.69 15.28
N LYS A 304 7.81 -9.79 14.56
CA LYS A 304 8.87 -10.79 14.33
C LYS A 304 9.96 -10.20 13.43
N ASP A 305 9.56 -9.57 12.34
CA ASP A 305 10.46 -8.96 11.37
C ASP A 305 11.23 -7.79 11.99
N TYR A 306 10.56 -6.91 12.73
CA TYR A 306 11.20 -5.80 13.44
C TYR A 306 12.23 -6.28 14.46
N LYS A 307 11.98 -7.39 15.16
CA LYS A 307 12.97 -7.97 16.09
C LYS A 307 14.20 -8.50 15.36
N ALA A 308 13.99 -9.08 14.18
CA ALA A 308 15.04 -9.65 13.33
C ALA A 308 15.89 -8.60 12.59
N LEU A 309 15.42 -7.35 12.47
CA LEU A 309 16.22 -6.24 11.92
C LEU A 309 17.50 -6.01 12.73
N ASP A 310 18.60 -5.76 12.02
CA ASP A 310 19.84 -5.27 12.61
C ASP A 310 19.63 -3.87 13.24
N SER A 311 20.55 -3.48 14.12
CA SER A 311 20.43 -2.24 14.90
C SER A 311 20.40 -0.99 14.02
N GLN A 312 21.10 -0.99 12.88
CA GLN A 312 21.16 0.17 11.98
C GLN A 312 19.85 0.35 11.20
N ARG A 313 19.19 -0.75 10.83
CA ARG A 313 17.90 -0.72 10.13
C ARG A 313 16.71 -0.42 11.04
N LYS A 314 16.80 -0.74 12.33
CA LYS A 314 15.73 -0.44 13.29
C LYS A 314 15.39 1.05 13.38
N ASP A 315 16.38 1.92 13.17
CA ASP A 315 16.17 3.37 13.18
C ASP A 315 15.32 3.85 12.01
N TYR A 316 15.23 3.12 10.91
CA TYR A 316 14.34 3.44 9.78
C TYR A 316 12.90 2.95 10.01
N GLY A 317 12.64 2.27 11.12
CA GLY A 317 11.33 1.71 11.45
C GLY A 317 10.95 0.51 10.57
N ILE A 318 9.67 0.16 10.58
CA ILE A 318 9.12 -0.91 9.74
C ILE A 318 7.82 -0.50 9.05
N GLY A 319 7.70 -0.85 7.78
CA GLY A 319 6.58 -0.48 6.93
C GLY A 319 7.04 0.29 5.70
N TYR A 320 6.15 1.09 5.14
CA TYR A 320 6.37 1.91 3.95
C TYR A 320 5.88 3.33 4.21
N PHE A 321 6.41 4.27 3.43
CA PHE A 321 5.86 5.60 3.36
C PHE A 321 4.59 5.60 2.52
N LYS A 322 3.60 6.39 2.92
CA LYS A 322 2.40 6.68 2.13
C LYS A 322 2.11 8.16 2.20
N GLU A 323 2.05 8.82 1.06
CA GLU A 323 1.64 10.21 0.97
C GLU A 323 0.14 10.36 1.31
N LEU A 324 -0.18 11.36 2.13
CA LEU A 324 -1.53 11.73 2.53
C LEU A 324 -1.92 12.99 1.74
N LEU A 325 -2.27 12.80 0.47
CA LEU A 325 -2.49 13.85 -0.51
C LEU A 325 -3.52 14.90 -0.06
N GLU A 326 -4.52 14.48 0.71
CA GLU A 326 -5.56 15.37 1.25
C GLU A 326 -5.04 16.47 2.18
N TYR A 327 -3.84 16.30 2.72
CA TYR A 327 -3.20 17.25 3.62
C TYR A 327 -2.11 18.10 2.94
N ASN A 328 -1.81 17.82 1.67
CA ASN A 328 -0.83 18.57 0.93
C ASN A 328 -1.37 19.95 0.56
N LYS A 329 -0.49 20.95 0.61
CA LYS A 329 -0.82 22.33 0.23
C LYS A 329 0.38 22.98 -0.44
N ASP A 330 0.11 23.81 -1.43
CA ASP A 330 1.10 24.65 -2.09
C ASP A 330 0.72 26.12 -1.92
N TYR A 331 1.71 26.98 -1.66
CA TYR A 331 1.53 28.40 -1.45
C TYR A 331 2.64 29.19 -2.14
N LYS A 332 2.29 30.34 -2.72
CA LYS A 332 3.22 31.26 -3.38
C LYS A 332 3.19 32.58 -2.66
N GLU A 333 4.37 33.08 -2.30
CA GLU A 333 4.53 34.37 -1.63
C GLU A 333 5.43 35.29 -2.45
N THR A 334 5.09 36.57 -2.55
CA THR A 334 5.99 37.57 -3.11
C THR A 334 7.20 37.75 -2.18
N ASN A 335 8.40 37.71 -2.76
CA ASN A 335 9.62 37.89 -1.99
C ASN A 335 9.77 39.37 -1.58
N THR A 336 9.48 39.66 -0.32
CA THR A 336 9.53 41.01 0.26
C THR A 336 10.94 41.58 0.40
N GLN A 337 11.98 40.77 0.17
CA GLN A 337 13.39 41.22 0.21
C GLN A 337 13.85 41.92 -1.09
N ASN A 338 12.96 42.19 -2.04
CA ASN A 338 13.25 42.91 -3.30
C ASN A 338 14.44 42.31 -4.09
N ASN A 339 14.60 40.98 -4.10
CA ASN A 339 15.56 40.34 -4.99
C ASN A 339 14.95 40.23 -6.40
N PRO A 340 15.46 40.96 -7.41
CA PRO A 340 14.88 40.94 -8.76
C PRO A 340 15.01 39.59 -9.46
N TYR A 341 15.87 38.68 -8.97
CA TYR A 341 16.07 37.36 -9.53
C TYR A 341 15.24 36.26 -8.86
N THR A 342 14.68 36.51 -7.68
CA THR A 342 13.78 35.58 -6.96
C THR A 342 12.54 36.31 -6.46
N PRO A 343 11.65 36.76 -7.36
CA PRO A 343 10.52 37.62 -7.01
C PRO A 343 9.45 36.93 -6.15
N PHE A 344 9.48 35.60 -6.05
CA PHE A 344 8.56 34.83 -5.22
C PHE A 344 9.26 33.66 -4.52
N LEU A 345 8.65 33.19 -3.44
CA LEU A 345 8.97 31.97 -2.71
C LEU A 345 7.81 30.99 -2.87
N LEU A 346 8.13 29.71 -3.03
CA LEU A 346 7.16 28.63 -3.15
C LEU A 346 7.25 27.73 -1.93
N TYR A 347 6.11 27.49 -1.29
CA TYR A 347 6.01 26.67 -0.10
C TYR A 347 5.20 25.42 -0.43
N HIS A 348 5.75 24.26 -0.10
CA HIS A 348 5.15 22.95 -0.35
C HIS A 348 5.00 22.21 0.97
N THR A 349 3.77 22.09 1.46
CA THR A 349 3.47 21.18 2.57
C THR A 349 3.17 19.81 2.01
N ARG A 350 3.94 18.81 2.44
CA ARG A 350 3.76 17.41 2.05
C ARG A 350 3.66 16.54 3.29
N VAL A 351 2.61 15.74 3.40
CA VAL A 351 2.34 14.93 4.59
C VAL A 351 2.43 13.46 4.26
N PHE A 352 3.17 12.70 5.07
CA PHE A 352 3.40 11.28 4.86
C PHE A 352 3.07 10.48 6.13
N LEU A 353 2.35 9.39 5.97
CA LEU A 353 2.40 8.29 6.92
C LEU A 353 3.76 7.60 6.78
N ALA A 354 4.52 7.55 7.87
CA ALA A 354 5.87 7.01 7.89
C ALA A 354 5.91 5.59 8.47
N PRO A 355 7.01 4.84 8.25
CA PRO A 355 7.25 3.56 8.90
C PRO A 355 7.11 3.64 10.42
N ALA A 356 6.58 2.59 11.04
CA ALA A 356 6.37 2.54 12.48
C ALA A 356 7.70 2.62 13.23
N LYS A 357 7.77 3.53 14.21
CA LYS A 357 8.97 3.88 14.98
C LYS A 357 10.17 4.39 14.16
N ALA A 358 9.94 4.97 12.99
CA ALA A 358 11.01 5.62 12.25
C ALA A 358 11.63 6.77 13.08
N LYS A 359 12.96 6.75 13.18
CA LYS A 359 13.84 7.77 13.77
C LYS A 359 14.78 8.37 12.72
N LYS A 360 15.01 7.65 11.63
CA LYS A 360 15.72 8.08 10.43
C LYS A 360 14.83 7.94 9.22
N ILE A 361 15.02 8.84 8.26
CA ILE A 361 14.31 8.80 6.98
C ILE A 361 15.34 8.81 5.87
N HIS A 362 15.27 7.80 5.00
CA HIS A 362 16.05 7.77 3.78
C HIS A 362 15.30 8.55 2.71
N PHE A 363 15.84 9.73 2.38
CA PHE A 363 15.30 10.62 1.39
C PHE A 363 16.18 10.60 0.13
N GLU A 364 15.56 10.50 -1.04
CA GLU A 364 16.27 10.48 -2.31
C GLU A 364 15.77 11.57 -3.26
N PHE A 365 16.68 12.07 -4.08
CA PHE A 365 16.32 12.85 -5.26
C PHE A 365 16.21 11.88 -6.45
N ALA A 366 15.14 11.98 -7.22
CA ALA A 366 15.05 11.30 -8.50
C ALA A 366 16.12 11.86 -9.45
N LEU A 367 16.80 10.98 -10.18
CA LEU A 367 17.92 11.34 -11.06
C LEU A 367 17.77 10.68 -12.43
N GLY A 368 17.74 11.50 -13.48
CA GLY A 368 17.53 11.02 -14.84
C GLY A 368 16.06 10.78 -15.17
N LEU A 369 15.80 9.86 -16.10
CA LEU A 369 14.49 9.60 -16.70
C LEU A 369 13.59 8.78 -15.77
N ASP A 370 12.34 9.22 -15.56
CA ASP A 370 11.38 8.56 -14.66
C ASP A 370 11.21 7.07 -14.98
N ASN A 371 11.04 6.72 -16.26
CA ASN A 371 10.87 5.34 -16.72
C ASN A 371 12.05 4.43 -16.34
N TYR A 372 13.27 4.96 -16.39
CA TYR A 372 14.48 4.21 -16.04
C TYR A 372 14.59 4.00 -14.53
N ILE A 373 14.27 5.02 -13.75
CA ILE A 373 14.23 4.94 -12.29
C ILE A 373 13.18 3.90 -11.87
N GLU A 374 12.00 3.94 -12.48
CA GLU A 374 10.91 3.00 -12.23
C GLU A 374 11.24 1.56 -12.62
N SER A 375 11.90 1.34 -13.75
CA SER A 375 12.32 -0.01 -14.14
C SER A 375 13.31 -0.56 -13.12
N LYS A 376 14.27 0.25 -12.66
CA LYS A 376 15.23 -0.14 -11.63
C LYS A 376 14.60 -0.40 -10.27
N ASP A 377 13.63 0.40 -9.85
CA ASP A 377 12.91 0.16 -8.59
C ASP A 377 12.19 -1.20 -8.64
N LYS A 378 11.55 -1.50 -9.78
CA LYS A 378 10.87 -2.79 -10.01
C LYS A 378 11.86 -3.97 -10.03
N GLU A 379 13.00 -3.82 -10.70
CA GLU A 379 14.07 -4.83 -10.74
C GLU A 379 14.63 -5.14 -9.35
N ASN A 380 14.82 -4.09 -8.53
CA ASN A 380 15.39 -4.21 -7.19
C ASN A 380 14.35 -4.48 -6.10
N ASN A 381 13.07 -4.54 -6.46
CA ASN A 381 11.93 -4.69 -5.53
C ASN A 381 11.96 -3.64 -4.39
N THR A 382 12.40 -2.42 -4.68
CA THR A 382 12.57 -1.36 -3.66
C THR A 382 11.24 -0.79 -3.22
N ASN A 383 11.16 -0.41 -1.94
CA ASN A 383 9.97 0.18 -1.34
C ASN A 383 10.08 1.71 -1.36
N VAL A 384 9.65 2.32 -2.48
CA VAL A 384 9.81 3.76 -2.74
C VAL A 384 8.45 4.46 -2.75
N CYS A 385 8.24 5.40 -1.84
CA CYS A 385 7.17 6.39 -1.93
C CYS A 385 7.66 7.57 -2.74
N LYS A 386 6.88 8.00 -3.72
CA LYS A 386 7.26 9.04 -4.68
C LYS A 386 6.33 10.23 -4.53
N PHE A 387 6.87 11.43 -4.55
CA PHE A 387 6.08 12.65 -4.68
C PHE A 387 6.76 13.58 -5.68
N LYS A 388 5.96 14.33 -6.43
CA LYS A 388 6.41 15.19 -7.54
C LYS A 388 6.15 16.65 -7.20
N VAL A 389 7.10 17.52 -7.50
CA VAL A 389 6.94 18.98 -7.46
C VAL A 389 7.50 19.61 -8.72
N LEU A 390 6.76 20.59 -9.22
CA LEU A 390 7.02 21.31 -10.46
C LEU A 390 7.38 22.76 -10.12
N SER A 391 8.48 23.26 -10.67
CA SER A 391 8.95 24.62 -10.39
C SER A 391 8.09 25.69 -11.10
N GLY A 392 7.62 25.39 -12.30
CA GLY A 392 6.96 26.33 -13.21
C GLY A 392 5.43 26.29 -13.22
N ASP A 393 4.78 25.26 -12.67
CA ASP A 393 3.32 25.10 -12.72
C ASP A 393 2.57 25.80 -11.57
N VAL A 394 3.23 26.69 -10.82
CA VAL A 394 2.54 27.65 -9.92
C VAL A 394 2.08 28.90 -10.70
N ILE A 395 1.85 28.73 -12.00
CA ILE A 395 1.33 29.71 -12.96
C ILE A 395 0.05 29.12 -13.59
N GLU A 396 -0.90 28.74 -12.75
CA GLU A 396 -2.30 28.98 -13.12
C GLU A 396 -2.84 29.87 -12.00
N GLU A 397 -2.82 31.17 -12.26
CA GLU A 397 -3.79 32.05 -11.64
C GLU A 397 -5.15 31.37 -11.84
N ARG A 398 -5.88 31.13 -10.75
CA ARG A 398 -7.33 30.99 -10.88
C ARG A 398 -7.83 32.32 -11.41
N GLU A 399 -7.78 32.50 -12.72
CA GLU A 399 -8.72 33.37 -13.38
C GLU A 399 -10.10 32.79 -13.06
N GLU A 400 -10.88 33.57 -12.34
CA GLU A 400 -12.33 33.39 -12.36
C GLU A 400 -12.74 33.47 -13.83
N VAL A 401 -12.96 32.32 -14.46
CA VAL A 401 -13.55 32.27 -15.80
C VAL A 401 -15.01 32.67 -15.64
N GLU A 402 -15.27 33.96 -15.76
CA GLU A 402 -16.57 34.45 -16.19
C GLU A 402 -16.83 33.91 -17.60
N GLY A 403 -17.80 33.00 -17.71
CA GLY A 403 -18.54 32.69 -18.94
C GLY A 403 -17.78 31.91 -20.02
N GLY A 404 -18.13 30.63 -20.18
CA GLY A 404 -17.74 29.85 -21.36
C GLY A 404 -18.46 28.51 -21.42
N ASP A 405 -19.61 28.51 -22.09
CA ASP A 405 -20.44 27.42 -22.62
C ASP A 405 -20.37 26.01 -21.96
N ASP A 406 -21.47 25.67 -21.27
CA ASP A 406 -21.77 24.34 -20.75
C ASP A 406 -21.74 23.28 -21.88
N ILE A 407 -20.85 22.29 -21.74
CA ILE A 407 -20.90 21.04 -22.49
C ILE A 407 -21.88 20.12 -21.75
N PRO A 408 -22.96 19.63 -22.38
CA PRO A 408 -23.93 18.76 -21.70
C PRO A 408 -23.27 17.44 -21.26
N ASP A 409 -23.62 16.98 -20.06
CA ASP A 409 -23.09 15.81 -19.32
C ASP A 409 -23.18 14.44 -20.05
N ASN A 410 -23.58 14.41 -21.33
CA ASN A 410 -24.03 13.22 -22.04
C ASN A 410 -23.08 12.78 -23.17
N VAL A 411 -21.99 13.51 -23.43
CA VAL A 411 -21.12 13.29 -24.60
C VAL A 411 -19.70 12.94 -24.15
N ILE A 412 -19.20 11.78 -24.62
CA ILE A 412 -17.79 11.40 -24.48
C ILE A 412 -17.12 11.56 -25.83
N ARG A 413 -16.03 12.34 -25.89
CA ARG A 413 -15.15 12.40 -27.07
C ARG A 413 -13.94 11.49 -26.85
N ILE A 414 -13.68 10.61 -27.81
CA ILE A 414 -12.48 9.75 -27.83
C ILE A 414 -11.62 10.23 -28.99
N GLU A 415 -10.37 10.55 -28.69
CA GLU A 415 -9.36 11.01 -29.64
C GLU A 415 -8.67 9.78 -30.27
N THR A 416 -8.51 9.75 -31.59
CA THR A 416 -7.86 8.64 -32.29
C THR A 416 -6.33 8.76 -32.21
N GLU A 417 -5.65 7.63 -31.98
CA GLU A 417 -4.20 7.54 -31.74
C GLU A 417 -3.30 8.02 -32.91
N ASP A 418 -3.86 8.42 -34.05
CA ASP A 418 -3.11 8.93 -35.19
C ASP A 418 -2.92 10.46 -35.19
N GLY A 419 -3.48 11.18 -34.22
CA GLY A 419 -3.28 12.63 -34.06
C GLY A 419 -3.93 13.46 -35.18
N SER A 420 -4.88 12.89 -35.92
CA SER A 420 -5.58 13.54 -37.04
C SER A 420 -6.63 14.57 -36.61
N GLY A 421 -7.01 14.61 -35.32
CA GLY A 421 -7.98 15.56 -34.78
C GLY A 421 -9.43 15.29 -35.21
N GLU A 422 -9.73 14.12 -35.77
CA GLU A 422 -11.10 13.68 -36.04
C GLU A 422 -11.70 13.01 -34.78
N TYR A 423 -12.88 13.47 -34.34
CA TYR A 423 -13.58 12.93 -33.17
C TYR A 423 -14.78 12.10 -33.60
N ILE A 424 -15.01 10.96 -32.93
CA ILE A 424 -16.25 10.20 -33.05
C ILE A 424 -17.17 10.61 -31.90
N GLU A 425 -18.33 11.18 -32.22
CA GLU A 425 -19.39 11.48 -31.27
C GLU A 425 -20.33 10.29 -31.11
N ILE A 426 -20.53 9.85 -29.86
CA ILE A 426 -21.52 8.84 -29.52
C ILE A 426 -22.48 9.47 -28.51
N GLU A 427 -23.72 9.68 -28.94
CA GLU A 427 -24.83 10.10 -28.08
C GLU A 427 -25.44 8.89 -27.35
N PHE A 428 -25.71 9.03 -26.05
CA PHE A 428 -26.43 8.05 -25.22
C PHE A 428 -27.88 8.43 -24.99
#